data_AF-A0A1U9QV70-F1
#
_entry.id   AF-A0A1U9QV70-F1
#
_cell.length_a   1.000
_cell.length_b   1.000
_cell.length_c   1.000
_cell.angle_alpha   90.00
_cell.angle_beta   90.00
_cell.angle_gamma   90.00
#
_symmetry.space_group_name_H-M   'P 1'
#
loop_
_entity.id
_entity.type
_entity.pdbx_description
1 polymer ?
#
loop_
_entity_poly.entity_id
_entity_poly.type
_entity_poly.pdbx_seq_one_letter_code
_entity_poly.pdbx_strand_id
1 'polypeptide(L)'
;MVQAPGPWLDELQRILRTAGVNVDRPPYSYAEYTVGLCYVAGAKGLPTGLRHRAADALVRRANDVGYAEARNLLPKNGWGWLADAVREGWAVWTANLFAEDETAPLTTRMRVGLALAEYEHPTGYVPGAVEQLVAHPGATSADRLALAMAMAQRAPKDATSLLRCLASDPIVQVGHRMQAIGRLDEIDPSMAEKMRAIQTRLPAARVARDQHRETAEHTQREAAAQRQRETPKAVVDRLDSKVEELLDDLRGRGSADWLGDQLDNHIAETDWEGVTQDIADIRRVVCDDEIGASLRLLEVLTQIRFGGDTSSTPDTLGLDAQGDQDFPQLTQEELGGVARAEAERSWEFWRKLVEKHGWDDEDDRFEELDRQMDEVNRNVGASTCERVGNHLRALQQHLVWELWPALVNAAEKRDYAAARDFLATARLLANEAERAEALWKKATVADYSFDPLTMSWPRDFWLVLEKWRGGTATPSARL
;
A
#
# COMPACT_ATOMS: atom_id res chain seq x y z
N MET A 1 -30.76 30.59 48.90
CA MET A 1 -30.99 29.16 48.63
C MET A 1 -32.16 28.71 49.48
N VAL A 2 -33.36 28.62 48.90
CA VAL A 2 -34.53 28.07 49.58
C VAL A 2 -34.73 26.67 49.01
N GLN A 3 -34.35 25.64 49.77
CA GLN A 3 -34.69 24.26 49.43
C GLN A 3 -36.15 24.03 49.82
N ALA A 4 -37.03 24.05 48.82
CA ALA A 4 -38.36 23.47 48.98
C ALA A 4 -38.21 21.93 48.95
N PRO A 5 -38.62 21.20 50.01
CA PRO A 5 -38.56 19.75 49.99
C PRO A 5 -39.57 19.21 48.97
N GLY A 6 -39.09 18.36 48.07
CA GLY A 6 -39.91 17.71 47.07
C GLY A 6 -40.97 16.79 47.69
N PRO A 7 -42.03 16.44 46.93
CA PRO A 7 -43.29 15.86 47.41
C PRO A 7 -43.20 14.45 48.04
N TRP A 8 -41.99 13.93 48.26
CA TRP A 8 -41.73 12.56 48.71
C TRP A 8 -41.00 12.48 50.06
N LEU A 9 -40.74 13.61 50.72
CA LEU A 9 -40.06 13.63 52.02
C LEU A 9 -40.85 12.82 53.07
N ASP A 10 -42.16 13.02 53.15
CA ASP A 10 -42.99 12.41 54.18
C ASP A 10 -43.27 10.92 53.94
N GLU A 11 -43.34 10.50 52.67
CA GLU A 11 -43.67 9.13 52.29
C GLU A 11 -42.46 8.20 52.41
N LEU A 12 -41.25 8.70 52.07
CA LEU A 12 -39.99 8.02 52.36
C LEU A 12 -39.73 7.95 53.87
N GLN A 13 -40.06 9.00 54.63
CA GLN A 13 -39.98 8.98 56.09
C GLN A 13 -40.94 7.96 56.70
N ARG A 14 -42.15 7.80 56.15
CA ARG A 14 -43.11 6.80 56.63
C ARG A 14 -42.57 5.37 56.46
N ILE A 15 -41.98 5.06 55.30
CA ILE A 15 -41.36 3.75 54.99
C ILE A 15 -40.14 3.48 55.90
N LEU A 16 -39.32 4.50 56.17
CA LEU A 16 -38.16 4.38 57.06
C LEU A 16 -38.56 4.17 58.52
N ARG A 17 -39.65 4.80 58.97
CA ARG A 17 -40.19 4.61 60.34
C ARG A 17 -40.78 3.21 60.53
N THR A 18 -41.46 2.63 59.54
CA THR A 18 -41.94 1.23 59.62
C THR A 18 -40.80 0.21 59.61
N ALA A 19 -39.63 0.56 59.07
CA ALA A 19 -38.45 -0.30 59.04
C ALA A 19 -37.61 -0.26 60.33
N GLY A 20 -37.99 0.54 61.35
CA GLY A 20 -37.36 0.54 62.67
C GLY A 20 -35.93 1.10 62.73
N VAL A 21 -35.46 1.80 61.69
CA VAL A 21 -34.12 2.39 61.66
C VAL A 21 -34.23 3.89 61.85
N ASN A 22 -34.03 4.34 63.09
CA ASN A 22 -33.97 5.74 63.47
C ASN A 22 -32.53 6.24 63.27
N VAL A 23 -32.21 6.84 62.11
CA VAL A 23 -30.90 7.45 61.87
C VAL A 23 -31.07 8.72 61.02
N ASP A 24 -30.71 9.87 61.60
CA ASP A 24 -30.40 11.10 60.87
C ASP A 24 -29.37 10.78 59.78
N ARG A 25 -29.71 11.02 58.50
CA ARG A 25 -28.88 10.55 57.38
C ARG A 25 -27.49 11.21 57.37
N PRO A 26 -26.40 10.43 57.20
CA PRO A 26 -25.12 11.00 56.77
C PRO A 26 -25.21 11.47 55.31
N PRO A 27 -24.43 12.49 54.91
CA PRO A 27 -24.37 12.95 53.53
C PRO A 27 -23.70 11.86 52.68
N TYR A 28 -24.50 11.08 51.95
CA TYR A 28 -23.97 10.12 50.98
C TYR A 28 -23.14 10.84 49.93
N SER A 29 -21.94 10.33 49.67
CA SER A 29 -21.15 10.73 48.52
C SER A 29 -21.89 10.43 47.22
N TYR A 30 -21.52 11.12 46.14
CA TYR A 30 -22.11 10.92 44.82
C TYR A 30 -22.03 9.45 44.36
N ALA A 31 -20.95 8.75 44.69
CA ALA A 31 -20.75 7.34 44.35
C ALA A 31 -21.67 6.42 45.17
N GLU A 32 -21.78 6.62 46.47
CA GLU A 32 -22.64 5.81 47.35
C GLU A 32 -24.12 5.95 46.98
N TYR A 33 -24.54 7.16 46.61
CA TYR A 33 -25.91 7.39 46.14
C TYR A 33 -26.19 6.67 44.81
N THR A 34 -25.24 6.72 43.87
CA THR A 34 -25.35 6.02 42.58
C THR A 34 -25.43 4.50 42.77
N VAL A 35 -24.57 3.92 43.62
CA VAL A 35 -24.63 2.48 43.96
C VAL A 35 -25.95 2.10 44.61
N GLY A 36 -26.46 2.96 45.50
CA GLY A 36 -27.78 2.78 46.11
C GLY A 36 -28.92 2.80 45.09
N LEU A 37 -28.85 3.68 44.09
CA LEU A 37 -29.81 3.69 43.00
C LEU A 37 -29.72 2.43 42.12
N CYS A 38 -28.52 1.93 41.82
CA CYS A 38 -28.33 0.66 41.09
C CYS A 38 -28.96 -0.52 41.84
N TYR A 39 -28.74 -0.58 43.16
CA TYR A 39 -29.32 -1.59 44.03
C TYR A 39 -30.85 -1.53 44.01
N VAL A 40 -31.43 -0.34 44.21
CA VAL A 40 -32.88 -0.16 44.16
C VAL A 40 -33.44 -0.50 42.78
N ALA A 41 -32.79 -0.08 41.70
CA ALA A 41 -33.22 -0.37 40.33
C ALA A 41 -33.15 -1.88 39.97
N GLY A 42 -32.19 -2.62 40.53
CA GLY A 42 -31.99 -4.05 40.27
C GLY A 42 -32.73 -5.03 41.20
N ALA A 43 -33.28 -4.57 42.32
CA ALA A 43 -33.83 -5.45 43.36
C ALA A 43 -35.18 -6.10 42.97
N LYS A 44 -35.14 -7.40 42.62
CA LYS A 44 -36.32 -8.24 42.35
C LYS A 44 -37.12 -8.47 43.65
N GLY A 45 -38.02 -7.54 43.97
CA GLY A 45 -38.84 -7.58 45.19
C GLY A 45 -39.38 -6.21 45.60
N LEU A 46 -38.76 -5.13 45.11
CA LEU A 46 -39.29 -3.78 45.27
C LEU A 46 -40.43 -3.50 44.27
N PRO A 47 -41.38 -2.61 44.62
CA PRO A 47 -42.39 -2.11 43.68
C PRO A 47 -41.71 -1.62 42.39
N THR A 48 -42.25 -2.01 41.22
CA THR A 48 -41.76 -1.57 39.91
C THR A 48 -41.64 -0.05 39.84
N GLY A 49 -42.58 0.67 40.44
CA GLY A 49 -42.56 2.13 40.57
C GLY A 49 -41.28 2.70 41.19
N LEU A 50 -40.78 2.08 42.25
CA LEU A 50 -39.57 2.54 42.95
C LEU A 50 -38.30 2.19 42.19
N ARG A 51 -38.23 0.98 41.62
CA ARG A 51 -37.06 0.53 40.86
C ARG A 51 -36.80 1.38 39.64
N HIS A 52 -37.85 1.69 38.90
CA HIS A 52 -37.71 2.42 37.66
C HIS A 52 -37.49 3.93 37.88
N ARG A 53 -37.99 4.52 38.99
CA ARG A 53 -37.60 5.88 39.40
C ARG A 53 -36.13 5.96 39.81
N ALA A 54 -35.60 4.90 40.42
CA ALA A 54 -34.17 4.81 40.67
C ALA A 54 -33.38 4.74 39.37
N ALA A 55 -33.88 4.04 38.35
CA ALA A 55 -33.30 4.04 37.01
C ALA A 55 -33.34 5.43 36.35
N ASP A 56 -34.46 6.16 36.37
CA ASP A 56 -34.54 7.53 35.83
C ASP A 56 -33.57 8.49 36.55
N ALA A 57 -33.47 8.37 37.88
CA ALA A 57 -32.51 9.13 38.67
C ALA A 57 -31.05 8.77 38.35
N LEU A 58 -30.75 7.54 37.93
CA LEU A 58 -29.42 7.16 37.43
C LEU A 58 -29.11 7.89 36.12
N VAL A 59 -30.04 7.84 35.15
CA VAL A 59 -29.82 8.47 33.84
C VAL A 59 -29.62 9.97 33.98
N ARG A 60 -30.47 10.67 34.76
CA ARG A 60 -30.36 12.13 34.95
C ARG A 60 -29.08 12.58 35.64
N ARG A 61 -28.46 11.70 36.43
CA ARG A 61 -27.37 12.09 37.34
C ARG A 61 -25.99 11.75 36.80
N ALA A 62 -25.85 10.69 36.00
CA ALA A 62 -24.57 10.17 35.54
C ALA A 62 -24.43 10.07 34.02
N ASN A 63 -25.28 10.80 33.26
CA ASN A 63 -25.30 10.86 31.80
C ASN A 63 -25.11 9.46 31.18
N ASP A 64 -24.04 9.24 30.42
CA ASP A 64 -23.77 8.00 29.66
C ASP A 64 -23.60 6.77 30.56
N VAL A 65 -22.95 6.91 31.73
CA VAL A 65 -22.72 5.82 32.67
C VAL A 65 -24.04 5.44 33.39
N GLY A 66 -24.83 6.45 33.75
CA GLY A 66 -26.16 6.25 34.32
C GLY A 66 -27.14 5.62 33.34
N TYR A 67 -27.05 6.01 32.06
CA TYR A 67 -27.83 5.44 30.98
C TYR A 67 -27.48 3.96 30.74
N ALA A 68 -26.18 3.63 30.65
CA ALA A 68 -25.71 2.25 30.46
C ALA A 68 -26.21 1.31 31.58
N GLU A 69 -26.19 1.79 32.83
CA GLU A 69 -26.64 1.00 33.97
C GLU A 69 -28.17 0.89 34.03
N ALA A 70 -28.90 1.99 33.79
CA ALA A 70 -30.36 1.94 33.67
C ALA A 70 -30.81 0.97 32.58
N ARG A 71 -30.11 0.95 31.44
CA ARG A 71 -30.35 0.01 30.34
C ARG A 71 -30.17 -1.45 30.72
N ASN A 72 -29.25 -1.78 31.62
CA ASN A 72 -29.08 -3.16 32.10
C ASN A 72 -30.18 -3.60 33.08
N LEU A 73 -30.86 -2.64 33.72
CA LEU A 73 -31.79 -2.87 34.82
C LEU A 73 -33.27 -2.79 34.37
N LEU A 74 -33.62 -1.87 33.47
CA LEU A 74 -34.99 -1.66 32.97
C LEU A 74 -35.62 -2.86 32.25
N PRO A 75 -34.92 -3.63 31.38
CA PRO A 75 -35.49 -4.80 30.71
C PRO A 75 -35.96 -5.89 31.68
N LYS A 76 -35.32 -5.97 32.86
CA LYS A 76 -35.66 -6.94 33.93
C LYS A 76 -36.91 -6.54 34.72
N ASN A 77 -37.38 -5.31 34.56
CA ASN A 77 -38.44 -4.69 35.36
C ASN A 77 -39.75 -4.46 34.58
N GLY A 78 -39.79 -4.80 33.28
CA GLY A 78 -40.98 -4.71 32.42
C GLY A 78 -41.18 -3.32 31.79
N TRP A 79 -41.18 -3.28 30.45
CA TRP A 79 -41.24 -2.06 29.64
C TRP A 79 -42.58 -1.30 29.68
N GLY A 80 -43.67 -1.93 30.13
CA GLY A 80 -44.99 -1.30 30.20
C GLY A 80 -45.00 -0.07 31.11
N TRP A 81 -44.24 -0.11 32.21
CA TRP A 81 -44.18 1.01 33.15
C TRP A 81 -43.41 2.21 32.59
N LEU A 82 -42.38 2.03 31.76
CA LEU A 82 -41.67 3.17 31.14
C LEU A 82 -42.62 3.94 30.21
N ALA A 83 -43.52 3.23 29.52
CA ALA A 83 -44.57 3.87 28.73
C ALA A 83 -45.54 4.67 29.61
N ASP A 84 -46.01 4.10 30.72
CA ASP A 84 -46.90 4.79 31.66
C ASP A 84 -46.21 5.99 32.35
N ALA A 85 -44.92 5.85 32.67
CA ALA A 85 -44.06 6.88 33.23
C ALA A 85 -43.88 8.09 32.32
N VAL A 86 -43.75 7.82 31.02
CA VAL A 86 -43.66 8.84 29.99
C VAL A 86 -44.99 9.57 29.88
N ARG A 87 -46.13 8.85 29.87
CA ARG A 87 -47.47 9.46 29.84
C ARG A 87 -47.73 10.36 31.05
N GLU A 88 -47.25 9.97 32.23
CA GLU A 88 -47.33 10.78 33.45
C GLU A 88 -46.27 11.91 33.52
N GLY A 89 -45.35 11.97 32.54
CA GLY A 89 -44.47 13.12 32.31
C GLY A 89 -43.16 13.18 33.07
N TRP A 90 -42.75 12.10 33.73
CA TRP A 90 -41.56 12.11 34.58
C TRP A 90 -40.41 11.21 34.10
N ALA A 91 -40.55 10.49 32.99
CA ALA A 91 -39.45 9.71 32.37
C ALA A 91 -39.18 10.03 30.88
N VAL A 92 -39.65 11.19 30.41
CA VAL A 92 -39.65 11.59 28.98
C VAL A 92 -38.24 11.60 28.38
N TRP A 93 -37.26 12.15 29.08
CA TRP A 93 -35.88 12.23 28.60
C TRP A 93 -35.22 10.85 28.49
N THR A 94 -35.38 10.01 29.53
CA THR A 94 -34.90 8.63 29.54
C THR A 94 -35.50 7.84 28.38
N ALA A 95 -36.80 7.99 28.12
CA ALA A 95 -37.47 7.34 27.01
C ALA A 95 -36.96 7.79 25.63
N ASN A 96 -36.61 9.08 25.46
CA ASN A 96 -36.06 9.57 24.20
C ASN A 96 -34.72 8.89 23.86
N LEU A 97 -33.82 8.77 24.85
CA LEU A 97 -32.55 8.05 24.69
C LEU A 97 -32.76 6.57 24.35
N PHE A 98 -33.72 5.91 25.01
CA PHE A 98 -34.04 4.50 24.72
C PHE A 98 -34.62 4.28 23.33
N ALA A 99 -35.43 5.22 22.84
CA ALA A 99 -36.02 5.12 21.50
C ALA A 99 -34.95 5.28 20.40
N GLU A 100 -33.90 6.05 20.65
CA GLU A 100 -32.76 6.25 19.73
C GLU A 100 -31.73 5.10 19.79
N ASP A 101 -31.65 4.35 20.89
CA ASP A 101 -30.67 3.26 21.07
C ASP A 101 -30.90 2.07 20.12
N GLU A 102 -30.11 2.01 19.04
CA GLU A 102 -30.20 0.97 18.01
C GLU A 102 -29.92 -0.45 18.50
N THR A 103 -29.25 -0.59 19.64
CA THR A 103 -28.93 -1.90 20.20
C THR A 103 -30.05 -2.46 21.08
N ALA A 104 -31.10 -1.67 21.36
CA ALA A 104 -32.33 -2.16 21.98
C ALA A 104 -33.25 -2.81 20.93
N PRO A 105 -34.03 -3.86 21.30
CA PRO A 105 -34.96 -4.49 20.36
C PRO A 105 -35.96 -3.49 19.78
N LEU A 106 -36.14 -3.49 18.45
CA LEU A 106 -37.01 -2.54 17.75
C LEU A 106 -38.45 -2.53 18.28
N THR A 107 -39.00 -3.69 18.64
CA THR A 107 -40.33 -3.81 19.25
C THR A 107 -40.47 -3.05 20.56
N THR A 108 -39.37 -2.94 21.31
CA THR A 108 -39.30 -2.19 22.56
C THR A 108 -39.21 -0.70 22.29
N ARG A 109 -38.32 -0.30 21.38
CA ARG A 109 -38.18 1.09 20.93
C ARG A 109 -39.50 1.66 20.41
N MET A 110 -40.27 0.88 19.64
CA MET A 110 -41.59 1.25 19.14
C MET A 110 -42.62 1.51 20.25
N ARG A 111 -42.66 0.69 21.31
CA ARG A 111 -43.57 0.90 22.44
C ARG A 111 -43.23 2.15 23.24
N VAL A 112 -41.93 2.39 23.47
CA VAL A 112 -41.46 3.58 24.18
C VAL A 112 -41.69 4.83 23.32
N GLY A 113 -41.43 4.76 22.02
CA GLY A 113 -41.75 5.80 21.05
C GLY A 113 -43.25 6.14 21.02
N LEU A 114 -44.13 5.15 21.15
CA LEU A 114 -45.58 5.39 21.17
C LEU A 114 -45.99 6.18 22.41
N ALA A 115 -45.45 5.83 23.57
CA ALA A 115 -45.67 6.60 24.79
C ALA A 115 -45.13 8.04 24.67
N LEU A 116 -43.97 8.22 24.03
CA LEU A 116 -43.43 9.56 23.73
C LEU A 116 -44.33 10.35 22.77
N ALA A 117 -44.94 9.68 21.79
CA ALA A 117 -45.85 10.33 20.86
C ALA A 117 -47.17 10.75 21.51
N GLU A 118 -47.66 9.95 22.46
CA GLU A 118 -48.88 10.22 23.26
C GLU A 118 -48.66 11.29 24.33
N TYR A 119 -47.43 11.48 24.81
CA TYR A 119 -47.13 12.41 25.90
C TYR A 119 -47.30 13.89 25.52
N GLU A 120 -48.12 14.62 26.29
CA GLU A 120 -48.38 16.05 26.11
C GLU A 120 -47.16 16.92 26.46
N HIS A 121 -46.44 17.37 25.42
CA HIS A 121 -45.39 18.37 25.54
C HIS A 121 -45.97 19.80 25.48
N PRO A 122 -45.58 20.74 26.37
CA PRO A 122 -46.12 22.11 26.42
C PRO A 122 -45.94 22.95 25.14
N THR A 123 -45.10 22.51 24.21
CA THR A 123 -44.62 23.30 23.05
C THR A 123 -44.97 22.69 21.68
N GLY A 124 -45.75 21.60 21.61
CA GLY A 124 -46.08 20.96 20.32
C GLY A 124 -44.91 20.23 19.63
N TYR A 125 -43.80 20.01 20.33
CA TYR A 125 -42.60 19.38 19.78
C TYR A 125 -42.80 17.91 19.38
N VAL A 126 -42.24 17.50 18.23
CA VAL A 126 -42.10 16.10 17.81
C VAL A 126 -40.72 15.60 18.26
N PRO A 127 -40.63 14.59 19.13
CA PRO A 127 -39.33 14.02 19.52
C PRO A 127 -38.61 13.41 18.31
N GLY A 128 -37.32 13.74 18.12
CA GLY A 128 -36.51 13.20 17.02
C GLY A 128 -36.50 11.67 16.98
N ALA A 129 -36.53 11.02 18.15
CA ALA A 129 -36.67 9.57 18.27
C ALA A 129 -37.96 9.02 17.63
N VAL A 130 -39.08 9.74 17.75
CA VAL A 130 -40.36 9.34 17.14
C VAL A 130 -40.28 9.46 15.62
N GLU A 131 -39.65 10.51 15.10
CA GLU A 131 -39.43 10.67 13.65
C GLU A 131 -38.60 9.52 13.06
N GLN A 132 -37.49 9.18 13.74
CA GLN A 132 -36.63 8.07 13.35
C GLN A 132 -37.38 6.73 13.36
N LEU A 133 -38.21 6.48 14.38
CA LEU A 133 -38.99 5.25 14.49
C LEU A 133 -40.08 5.15 13.42
N VAL A 134 -40.78 6.25 13.09
CA VAL A 134 -41.77 6.26 12.00
C VAL A 134 -41.12 5.94 10.65
N ALA A 135 -39.90 6.43 10.41
CA ALA A 135 -39.14 6.17 9.19
C ALA A 135 -38.40 4.80 9.18
N HIS A 136 -38.39 4.06 10.30
CA HIS A 136 -37.50 2.91 10.46
C HIS A 136 -37.88 1.71 9.58
N PRO A 137 -37.06 1.27 8.60
CA PRO A 137 -37.43 0.28 7.58
C PRO A 137 -37.84 -1.08 8.16
N GLY A 138 -37.22 -1.51 9.27
CA GLY A 138 -37.55 -2.76 9.95
C GLY A 138 -38.84 -2.77 10.77
N ALA A 139 -39.50 -1.61 10.95
CA ALA A 139 -40.69 -1.52 11.78
C ALA A 139 -41.96 -1.91 11.03
N THR A 140 -42.93 -2.49 11.74
CA THR A 140 -44.19 -2.90 11.11
C THR A 140 -44.97 -1.67 10.64
N SER A 141 -45.74 -1.82 9.57
CA SER A 141 -46.58 -0.72 9.07
C SER A 141 -47.63 -0.29 10.08
N ALA A 142 -48.02 -1.16 11.02
CA ALA A 142 -48.99 -0.85 12.07
C ALA A 142 -48.36 0.03 13.16
N ASP A 143 -47.16 -0.32 13.64
CA ASP A 143 -46.47 0.43 14.69
C ASP A 143 -46.12 1.86 14.23
N ARG A 144 -45.60 1.99 13.01
CA ARG A 144 -45.29 3.30 12.41
C ARG A 144 -46.55 4.18 12.28
N LEU A 145 -47.67 3.57 11.89
CA LEU A 145 -48.94 4.29 11.79
C LEU A 145 -49.43 4.72 13.18
N ALA A 146 -49.37 3.83 14.18
CA ALA A 146 -49.77 4.15 15.55
C ALA A 146 -49.00 5.36 16.11
N LEU A 147 -47.67 5.40 15.89
CA LEU A 147 -46.83 6.55 16.25
C LEU A 147 -47.29 7.85 15.58
N ALA A 148 -47.47 7.82 14.26
CA ALA A 148 -47.87 9.00 13.50
C ALA A 148 -49.29 9.47 13.84
N MET A 149 -50.22 8.54 14.08
CA MET A 149 -51.59 8.84 14.52
C MET A 149 -51.63 9.43 15.93
N ALA A 150 -50.87 8.86 16.87
CA ALA A 150 -50.77 9.39 18.23
C ALA A 150 -50.26 10.83 18.21
N MET A 151 -49.22 11.10 17.40
CA MET A 151 -48.72 12.46 17.20
C MET A 151 -49.76 13.37 16.56
N ALA A 152 -50.47 12.91 15.54
CA ALA A 152 -51.50 13.68 14.84
C ALA A 152 -52.76 13.96 15.69
N GLN A 153 -53.00 13.13 16.70
CA GLN A 153 -54.08 13.36 17.65
C GLN A 153 -53.69 14.39 18.71
N ARG A 154 -52.42 14.38 19.13
CA ARG A 154 -51.88 15.30 20.13
C ARG A 154 -51.52 16.68 19.58
N ALA A 155 -50.76 16.71 18.48
CA ALA A 155 -50.20 17.91 17.86
C ALA A 155 -50.41 17.85 16.33
N PRO A 156 -51.62 18.18 15.85
CA PRO A 156 -52.00 17.93 14.46
C PRO A 156 -51.07 18.60 13.44
N LYS A 157 -50.71 19.87 13.66
CA LYS A 157 -49.86 20.63 12.73
C LYS A 157 -48.44 20.04 12.65
N ASP A 158 -47.90 19.63 13.78
CA ASP A 158 -46.53 19.13 13.89
C ASP A 158 -46.38 17.69 13.37
N ALA A 159 -47.48 16.93 13.33
CA ALA A 159 -47.51 15.56 12.79
C ALA A 159 -47.48 15.47 11.26
N THR A 160 -47.62 16.59 10.54
CA THR A 160 -47.73 16.62 9.07
C THR A 160 -46.53 15.95 8.39
N SER A 161 -45.31 16.16 8.92
CA SER A 161 -44.07 15.57 8.38
C SER A 161 -44.07 14.04 8.51
N LEU A 162 -44.50 13.51 9.65
CA LEU A 162 -44.60 12.08 9.96
C LEU A 162 -45.63 11.38 9.07
N LEU A 163 -46.83 11.98 8.97
CA LEU A 163 -47.89 11.44 8.14
C LEU A 163 -47.52 11.44 6.67
N ARG A 164 -46.84 12.50 6.20
CA ARG A 164 -46.29 12.59 4.84
C ARG A 164 -45.25 11.49 4.60
N CYS A 165 -44.31 11.31 5.53
CA CYS A 165 -43.28 10.28 5.45
C CYS A 165 -43.93 8.90 5.26
N LEU A 166 -44.89 8.55 6.12
CA LEU A 166 -45.60 7.28 6.09
C LEU A 166 -46.45 7.12 4.82
N ALA A 167 -47.10 8.19 4.36
CA ALA A 167 -47.90 8.22 3.13
C ALA A 167 -47.05 8.13 1.86
N SER A 168 -45.76 8.48 1.90
CA SER A 168 -44.86 8.37 0.74
C SER A 168 -44.00 7.09 0.73
N ASP A 169 -43.95 6.36 1.84
CA ASP A 169 -43.06 5.20 1.98
C ASP A 169 -43.61 3.95 1.23
N PRO A 170 -42.88 3.40 0.25
CA PRO A 170 -43.30 2.21 -0.47
C PRO A 170 -43.33 0.94 0.39
N ILE A 171 -42.62 0.89 1.53
CA ILE A 171 -42.55 -0.27 2.44
C ILE A 171 -43.81 -0.41 3.30
N VAL A 172 -44.54 0.68 3.50
CA VAL A 172 -45.76 0.74 4.31
C VAL A 172 -46.94 0.17 3.53
N GLN A 173 -47.78 -0.61 4.21
CA GLN A 173 -48.98 -1.21 3.60
C GLN A 173 -49.94 -0.12 3.10
N VAL A 174 -50.49 -0.33 1.90
CA VAL A 174 -51.41 0.62 1.22
C VAL A 174 -52.53 1.10 2.16
N GLY A 175 -53.16 0.19 2.91
CA GLY A 175 -54.23 0.54 3.85
C GLY A 175 -53.79 1.55 4.92
N HIS A 176 -52.58 1.40 5.47
CA HIS A 176 -52.04 2.32 6.48
C HIS A 176 -51.60 3.65 5.86
N ARG A 177 -51.08 3.62 4.62
CA ARG A 177 -50.78 4.87 3.87
C ARG A 177 -52.05 5.66 3.62
N MET A 178 -53.14 5.00 3.22
CA MET A 178 -54.44 5.63 3.03
C MET A 178 -55.04 6.18 4.33
N GLN A 179 -54.84 5.51 5.46
CA GLN A 179 -55.23 6.03 6.78
C GLN A 179 -54.43 7.29 7.15
N ALA A 180 -53.12 7.33 6.90
CA ALA A 180 -52.31 8.54 7.09
C ALA A 180 -52.72 9.68 6.15
N ILE A 181 -53.06 9.39 4.90
CA ILE A 181 -53.60 10.38 3.95
C ILE A 181 -54.95 10.91 4.42
N GLY A 182 -55.84 10.03 4.92
CA GLY A 182 -57.13 10.44 5.47
C GLY A 182 -56.95 11.40 6.65
N ARG A 183 -56.00 11.12 7.55
CA ARG A 183 -55.68 12.03 8.65
C ARG A 183 -55.01 13.33 8.19
N LEU A 184 -54.18 13.29 7.14
CA LEU A 184 -53.64 14.50 6.50
C LEU A 184 -54.76 15.36 5.91
N ASP A 185 -55.83 14.76 5.38
CA ASP A 185 -56.94 15.51 4.77
C ASP A 185 -57.66 16.41 5.78
N GLU A 186 -57.69 16.00 7.06
CA GLU A 186 -58.26 16.76 8.17
C GLU A 186 -57.33 17.87 8.67
N ILE A 187 -56.02 17.79 8.39
CA ILE A 187 -54.97 18.67 8.96
C ILE A 187 -54.41 19.63 7.90
N ASP A 188 -54.02 19.09 6.75
CA ASP A 188 -53.47 19.76 5.57
C ASP A 188 -54.00 19.09 4.28
N PRO A 189 -55.17 19.53 3.79
CA PRO A 189 -55.80 18.97 2.58
C PRO A 189 -54.91 19.04 1.33
N SER A 190 -54.07 20.08 1.22
CA SER A 190 -53.17 20.24 0.08
C SER A 190 -52.08 19.16 0.08
N MET A 191 -51.52 18.84 1.25
CA MET A 191 -50.55 17.77 1.36
C MET A 191 -51.20 16.39 1.14
N ALA A 192 -52.43 16.19 1.63
CA ALA A 192 -53.18 14.95 1.40
C ALA A 192 -53.39 14.68 -0.10
N GLU A 193 -53.78 15.68 -0.88
CA GLU A 193 -53.95 15.58 -2.33
C GLU A 193 -52.63 15.21 -3.05
N LYS A 194 -51.52 15.85 -2.66
CA LYS A 194 -50.17 15.51 -3.17
C LYS A 194 -49.82 14.05 -2.88
N MET A 195 -50.13 13.56 -1.67
CA MET A 195 -49.84 12.18 -1.30
C MET A 195 -50.73 11.17 -2.05
N ARG A 196 -52.01 11.49 -2.31
CA ARG A 196 -52.89 10.67 -3.16
C ARG A 196 -52.33 10.51 -4.57
N ALA A 197 -51.78 11.58 -5.15
CA ALA A 197 -51.14 11.51 -6.46
C ALA A 197 -49.89 10.59 -6.45
N ILE A 198 -49.06 10.67 -5.41
CA ILE A 198 -47.85 9.83 -5.26
C ILE A 198 -48.20 8.35 -5.08
N GLN A 199 -49.28 8.03 -4.35
CA GLN A 199 -49.71 6.65 -4.11
C GLN A 199 -49.88 5.83 -5.39
N THR A 200 -50.35 6.46 -6.47
CA THR A 200 -50.59 5.79 -7.76
C THR A 200 -49.33 5.29 -8.44
N ARG A 201 -48.15 5.78 -8.02
CA ARG A 201 -46.85 5.50 -8.62
C ARG A 201 -45.94 4.62 -7.74
N LEU A 202 -46.36 4.32 -6.52
CA LEU A 202 -45.56 3.53 -5.59
C LEU A 202 -45.66 2.03 -5.92
N PRO A 203 -44.55 1.29 -5.88
CA PRO A 203 -44.58 -0.17 -6.04
C PRO A 203 -45.36 -0.83 -4.89
N ALA A 204 -45.80 -2.07 -5.13
CA ALA A 204 -46.46 -2.86 -4.11
C ALA A 204 -45.52 -3.09 -2.91
N ALA A 205 -46.05 -3.01 -1.68
CA ALA A 205 -45.25 -3.04 -0.46
C ALA A 205 -44.38 -4.30 -0.29
N ARG A 206 -44.77 -5.44 -0.89
CA ARG A 206 -43.95 -6.65 -0.89
C ARG A 206 -42.69 -6.48 -1.75
N VAL A 207 -42.86 -5.98 -2.98
CA VAL A 207 -41.74 -5.73 -3.92
C VAL A 207 -40.75 -4.73 -3.34
N ALA A 208 -41.23 -3.66 -2.70
CA ALA A 208 -40.36 -2.69 -2.05
C ALA A 208 -39.57 -3.26 -0.86
N ARG A 209 -40.17 -4.18 -0.09
CA ARG A 209 -39.49 -4.89 1.01
C ARG A 209 -38.44 -5.84 0.50
N ASP A 210 -38.73 -6.58 -0.56
CA ASP A 210 -37.78 -7.53 -1.14
C ASP A 210 -36.57 -6.78 -1.72
N GLN A 211 -36.78 -5.69 -2.46
CA GLN A 211 -35.70 -4.82 -2.96
C GLN A 211 -34.85 -4.21 -1.84
N HIS A 212 -35.48 -3.75 -0.76
CA HIS A 212 -34.75 -3.24 0.42
C HIS A 212 -33.97 -4.37 1.12
N ARG A 213 -34.49 -5.59 1.17
CA ARG A 213 -33.78 -6.72 1.76
C ARG A 213 -32.55 -7.09 0.93
N GLU A 214 -32.69 -7.16 -0.38
CA GLU A 214 -31.59 -7.49 -1.30
C GLU A 214 -30.46 -6.45 -1.25
N THR A 215 -30.80 -5.16 -1.23
CA THR A 215 -29.81 -4.08 -1.10
C THR A 215 -29.08 -4.09 0.24
N ALA A 216 -29.79 -4.38 1.35
CA ALA A 216 -29.19 -4.55 2.66
C ALA A 216 -28.29 -5.79 2.75
N GLU A 217 -28.72 -6.92 2.16
CA GLU A 217 -27.90 -8.13 2.07
C GLU A 217 -26.63 -7.89 1.24
N HIS A 218 -26.73 -7.14 0.13
CA HIS A 218 -25.58 -6.79 -0.71
C HIS A 218 -24.56 -5.93 0.05
N THR A 219 -25.01 -4.84 0.66
CA THR A 219 -24.13 -3.96 1.45
C THR A 219 -23.50 -4.71 2.63
N GLN A 220 -24.23 -5.62 3.27
CA GLN A 220 -23.69 -6.44 4.35
C GLN A 220 -22.62 -7.44 3.84
N ARG A 221 -22.83 -8.06 2.67
CA ARG A 221 -21.84 -8.93 2.03
C ARG A 221 -20.58 -8.16 1.63
N GLU A 222 -20.72 -6.96 1.07
CA GLU A 222 -19.60 -6.10 0.73
C GLU A 222 -18.82 -5.65 1.96
N ALA A 223 -19.51 -5.21 3.02
CA ALA A 223 -18.87 -4.84 4.28
C ALA A 223 -18.15 -6.03 4.94
N ALA A 224 -18.71 -7.23 4.86
CA ALA A 224 -18.07 -8.45 5.35
C ALA A 224 -16.83 -8.81 4.53
N ALA A 225 -16.89 -8.72 3.20
CA ALA A 225 -15.76 -8.94 2.31
C ALA A 225 -14.64 -7.92 2.55
N GLN A 226 -15.00 -6.65 2.76
CA GLN A 226 -14.04 -5.60 3.10
C GLN A 226 -13.35 -5.86 4.44
N ARG A 227 -14.12 -6.23 5.48
CA ARG A 227 -13.55 -6.62 6.78
C ARG A 227 -12.63 -7.83 6.70
N GLN A 228 -12.91 -8.79 5.82
CA GLN A 228 -12.00 -9.92 5.57
C GLN A 228 -10.69 -9.48 4.89
N ARG A 229 -10.76 -8.55 3.92
CA ARG A 229 -9.58 -7.98 3.23
C ARG A 229 -8.70 -7.12 4.12
N GLU A 230 -9.28 -6.50 5.14
CA GLU A 230 -8.60 -5.64 6.12
C GLU A 230 -8.09 -6.41 7.36
N THR A 231 -8.20 -7.75 7.37
CA THR A 231 -7.60 -8.52 8.46
C THR A 231 -6.07 -8.33 8.44
N PRO A 232 -5.42 -8.20 9.62
CA PRO A 232 -3.96 -8.04 9.69
C PRO A 232 -3.21 -9.14 8.93
N LYS A 233 -3.73 -10.38 8.98
CA LYS A 233 -3.18 -11.52 8.24
C LYS A 233 -3.25 -11.31 6.71
N ALA A 234 -4.40 -10.91 6.18
CA ALA A 234 -4.55 -10.69 4.73
C ALA A 234 -3.73 -9.50 4.22
N VAL A 235 -3.42 -8.52 5.08
CA VAL A 235 -2.49 -7.43 4.76
C VAL A 235 -1.04 -7.93 4.74
N VAL A 236 -0.65 -8.72 5.74
CA VAL A 236 0.68 -9.35 5.81
C VAL A 236 0.92 -10.29 4.63
N ASP A 237 -0.01 -11.19 4.31
CA ASP A 237 0.12 -12.14 3.20
C ASP A 237 0.29 -11.41 1.84
N ARG A 238 -0.33 -10.23 1.69
CA ARG A 238 -0.20 -9.39 0.49
C ARG A 238 1.12 -8.65 0.42
N LEU A 239 1.60 -8.15 1.56
CA LEU A 239 2.93 -7.54 1.67
C LEU A 239 4.01 -8.58 1.36
N ASP A 240 3.94 -9.76 1.98
CA ASP A 240 4.91 -10.84 1.78
C ASP A 240 4.89 -11.32 0.31
N SER A 241 3.70 -11.49 -0.29
CA SER A 241 3.57 -11.80 -1.72
C SER A 241 4.20 -10.73 -2.62
N LYS A 242 4.02 -9.43 -2.30
CA LYS A 242 4.55 -8.35 -3.12
C LYS A 242 6.07 -8.21 -2.98
N VAL A 243 6.60 -8.45 -1.79
CA VAL A 243 8.05 -8.50 -1.55
C VAL A 243 8.67 -9.64 -2.36
N GLU A 244 8.08 -10.84 -2.32
CA GLU A 244 8.60 -11.98 -3.08
C GLU A 244 8.53 -11.75 -4.59
N GLU A 245 7.43 -11.19 -5.11
CA GLU A 245 7.29 -10.82 -6.53
C GLU A 245 8.42 -9.89 -7.01
N LEU A 246 8.78 -8.90 -6.19
CA LEU A 246 9.86 -7.96 -6.51
C LEU A 246 11.24 -8.61 -6.43
N LEU A 247 11.45 -9.54 -5.49
CA LEU A 247 12.70 -10.31 -5.41
C LEU A 247 12.83 -11.29 -6.58
N ASP A 248 11.75 -11.94 -6.98
CA ASP A 248 11.71 -12.80 -8.16
C ASP A 248 12.01 -12.03 -9.46
N ASP A 249 11.48 -10.82 -9.61
CA ASP A 249 11.82 -9.95 -10.73
C ASP A 249 13.33 -9.60 -10.75
N LEU A 250 13.92 -9.26 -9.61
CA LEU A 250 15.36 -9.01 -9.49
C LEU A 250 16.21 -10.25 -9.81
N ARG A 251 15.79 -11.44 -9.37
CA ARG A 251 16.43 -12.72 -9.71
C ARG A 251 16.35 -12.99 -11.22
N GLY A 252 15.17 -12.82 -11.80
CA GLY A 252 14.91 -13.08 -13.22
C GLY A 252 15.73 -12.16 -14.14
N ARG A 253 15.87 -10.88 -13.78
CA ARG A 253 16.62 -9.90 -14.57
C ARG A 253 18.11 -10.23 -14.72
N GLY A 254 18.76 -10.88 -13.76
CA GLY A 254 20.17 -11.28 -13.89
C GLY A 254 20.41 -12.77 -13.90
N SER A 255 19.39 -13.55 -14.26
CA SER A 255 19.57 -14.95 -14.62
C SER A 255 20.56 -15.05 -15.78
N ALA A 256 21.68 -15.72 -15.53
CA ALA A 256 22.90 -15.77 -16.35
C ALA A 256 22.71 -16.12 -17.84
N ASP A 257 21.60 -16.77 -18.21
CA ASP A 257 21.35 -17.31 -19.54
C ASP A 257 21.25 -16.27 -20.67
N TRP A 258 20.95 -14.99 -20.38
CA TRP A 258 20.77 -13.97 -21.43
C TRP A 258 21.87 -12.90 -21.44
N LEU A 259 22.55 -12.67 -20.31
CA LEU A 259 23.68 -11.73 -20.22
C LEU A 259 25.02 -12.38 -20.57
N GLY A 260 25.13 -13.73 -20.52
CA GLY A 260 26.41 -14.45 -20.51
C GLY A 260 26.88 -15.03 -21.86
N ASP A 261 25.98 -15.42 -22.75
CA ASP A 261 26.35 -16.45 -23.74
C ASP A 261 26.77 -15.95 -25.12
N GLN A 262 26.41 -14.73 -25.52
CA GLN A 262 26.65 -14.26 -26.90
C GLN A 262 27.91 -13.41 -27.06
N LEU A 263 28.32 -12.66 -26.03
CA LEU A 263 29.50 -11.78 -26.11
C LEU A 263 30.77 -12.55 -26.47
N ASP A 264 30.97 -13.73 -25.90
CA ASP A 264 32.13 -14.56 -26.21
C ASP A 264 32.13 -15.04 -27.68
N ASN A 265 30.95 -15.42 -28.19
CA ASN A 265 30.79 -15.82 -29.59
C ASN A 265 31.05 -14.65 -30.53
N HIS A 266 30.46 -13.48 -30.26
CA HIS A 266 30.64 -12.29 -31.09
C HIS A 266 32.10 -11.79 -31.06
N ILE A 267 32.78 -11.86 -29.92
CA ILE A 267 34.22 -11.54 -29.83
C ILE A 267 35.03 -12.55 -30.68
N ALA A 268 34.73 -13.84 -30.58
CA ALA A 268 35.43 -14.89 -31.34
C ALA A 268 35.21 -14.78 -32.85
N GLU A 269 34.01 -14.38 -33.29
CA GLU A 269 33.65 -14.18 -34.69
C GLU A 269 34.08 -12.81 -35.23
N THR A 270 34.62 -11.93 -34.39
CA THR A 270 34.92 -10.53 -34.74
C THR A 270 33.67 -9.77 -35.21
N ASP A 271 32.51 -10.11 -34.65
CA ASP A 271 31.22 -9.48 -34.94
C ASP A 271 31.05 -8.18 -34.14
N TRP A 272 31.32 -7.07 -34.81
CA TRP A 272 31.19 -5.73 -34.27
C TRP A 272 29.80 -5.37 -33.82
N GLU A 273 28.80 -5.76 -34.61
CA GLU A 273 27.42 -5.38 -34.37
C GLU A 273 26.89 -6.19 -33.19
N GLY A 274 27.24 -7.48 -33.13
CA GLY A 274 26.98 -8.37 -31.99
C GLY A 274 27.56 -7.85 -30.68
N VAL A 275 28.86 -7.53 -30.63
CA VAL A 275 29.49 -6.98 -29.41
C VAL A 275 28.86 -5.64 -28.99
N THR A 276 28.57 -4.75 -29.94
CA THR A 276 27.90 -3.47 -29.64
C THR A 276 26.52 -3.70 -29.02
N GLN A 277 25.75 -4.64 -29.56
CA GLN A 277 24.42 -4.99 -29.08
C GLN A 277 24.47 -5.60 -27.67
N ASP A 278 25.41 -6.51 -27.41
CA ASP A 278 25.56 -7.14 -26.09
C ASP A 278 25.89 -6.11 -25.00
N ILE A 279 26.79 -5.16 -25.30
CA ILE A 279 27.17 -4.09 -24.37
C ILE A 279 25.99 -3.13 -24.13
N ALA A 280 25.21 -2.83 -25.17
CA ALA A 280 24.00 -2.04 -25.04
C ALA A 280 22.94 -2.76 -24.18
N ASP A 281 22.82 -4.08 -24.29
CA ASP A 281 21.90 -4.89 -23.49
C ASP A 281 22.33 -4.99 -22.01
N ILE A 282 23.63 -5.17 -21.75
CA ILE A 282 24.22 -5.07 -20.40
C ILE A 282 23.86 -3.72 -19.78
N ARG A 283 24.08 -2.63 -20.51
CA ARG A 283 23.76 -1.28 -20.03
C ARG A 283 22.27 -1.11 -19.79
N ARG A 284 21.42 -1.57 -20.71
CA ARG A 284 19.97 -1.43 -20.63
C ARG A 284 19.43 -2.02 -19.33
N VAL A 285 19.97 -3.15 -18.89
CA VAL A 285 19.52 -3.78 -17.64
C VAL A 285 20.09 -3.12 -16.41
N VAL A 286 21.39 -2.81 -16.38
CA VAL A 286 22.02 -2.25 -15.18
C VAL A 286 21.62 -0.78 -14.94
N CYS A 287 21.35 -0.04 -16.01
CA CYS A 287 20.88 1.33 -15.98
C CYS A 287 19.35 1.46 -16.05
N ASP A 288 18.61 0.36 -15.88
CA ASP A 288 17.16 0.42 -15.79
C ASP A 288 16.74 1.17 -14.52
N ASP A 289 16.05 2.29 -14.68
CA ASP A 289 15.52 3.11 -13.59
C ASP A 289 14.51 2.31 -12.74
N GLU A 290 13.87 1.29 -13.32
CA GLU A 290 12.94 0.41 -12.62
C GLU A 290 13.62 -0.38 -11.51
N ILE A 291 14.88 -0.80 -11.66
CA ILE A 291 15.59 -1.57 -10.62
C ILE A 291 15.80 -0.72 -9.37
N GLY A 292 16.22 0.52 -9.56
CA GLY A 292 16.36 1.48 -8.45
C GLY A 292 15.01 1.75 -7.77
N ALA A 293 13.92 1.83 -8.54
CA ALA A 293 12.58 1.97 -8.00
C ALA A 293 12.11 0.73 -7.24
N SER A 294 12.40 -0.47 -7.75
CA SER A 294 12.08 -1.76 -7.11
C SER A 294 12.82 -1.94 -5.79
N LEU A 295 14.12 -1.59 -5.71
CA LEU A 295 14.87 -1.62 -4.46
C LEU A 295 14.29 -0.66 -3.41
N ARG A 296 13.93 0.57 -3.81
CA ARG A 296 13.26 1.53 -2.91
C ARG A 296 11.91 1.01 -2.43
N LEU A 297 11.12 0.41 -3.33
CA LEU A 297 9.82 -0.16 -2.99
C LEU A 297 9.98 -1.35 -2.02
N LEU A 298 10.95 -2.23 -2.26
CA LEU A 298 11.29 -3.34 -1.35
C LEU A 298 11.65 -2.85 0.05
N GLU A 299 12.47 -1.80 0.15
CA GLU A 299 12.84 -1.17 1.42
C GLU A 299 11.61 -0.65 2.18
N VAL A 300 10.72 0.09 1.49
CA VAL A 300 9.48 0.60 2.10
C VAL A 300 8.56 -0.54 2.55
N LEU A 301 8.34 -1.55 1.71
CA LEU A 301 7.44 -2.66 2.03
C LEU A 301 7.97 -3.50 3.20
N THR A 302 9.28 -3.73 3.27
CA THR A 302 9.88 -4.46 4.39
C THR A 302 9.88 -3.64 5.67
N GLN A 303 10.08 -2.32 5.62
CA GLN A 303 9.94 -1.44 6.78
C GLN A 303 8.50 -1.46 7.34
N ILE A 304 7.48 -1.43 6.46
CA ILE A 304 6.07 -1.57 6.85
C ILE A 304 5.82 -2.95 7.51
N ARG A 305 6.43 -4.00 6.95
CA ARG A 305 6.20 -5.40 7.37
C ARG A 305 6.87 -5.79 8.68
N PHE A 306 8.09 -5.31 8.93
CA PHE A 306 8.92 -5.74 10.06
C PHE A 306 9.12 -4.64 11.11
N GLY A 307 8.72 -3.40 10.81
CA GLY A 307 9.07 -2.23 11.63
C GLY A 307 10.53 -1.82 11.40
N GLY A 308 10.82 -0.53 11.53
CA GLY A 308 12.20 -0.01 11.46
C GLY A 308 12.55 0.76 12.73
N ASP A 309 13.65 0.40 13.37
CA ASP A 309 14.23 1.16 14.49
C ASP A 309 14.92 2.47 14.03
N THR A 310 15.17 2.62 12.73
CA THR A 310 15.78 3.79 12.13
C THR A 310 14.73 4.66 11.43
N SER A 311 14.43 5.81 12.03
CA SER A 311 13.57 6.87 11.48
C SER A 311 14.25 7.62 10.33
N SER A 312 14.72 6.90 9.31
CA SER A 312 15.22 7.52 8.10
C SER A 312 14.05 7.63 7.13
N THR A 313 13.50 8.85 7.01
CA THR A 313 12.51 9.17 6.00
C THR A 313 13.07 8.89 4.60
N PRO A 314 12.22 8.53 3.62
CA PRO A 314 12.63 8.22 2.25
C PRO A 314 13.47 9.32 1.59
N ASP A 315 13.21 10.58 1.96
CA ASP A 315 13.89 11.78 1.43
C ASP A 315 15.35 11.94 1.90
N THR A 316 15.78 11.18 2.91
CA THR A 316 17.19 11.14 3.38
C THR A 316 17.99 9.98 2.79
N LEU A 317 17.37 9.10 1.99
CA LEU A 317 18.03 7.94 1.37
C LEU A 317 18.87 8.30 0.14
N GLY A 318 18.92 9.58 -0.25
CA GLY A 318 19.75 10.12 -1.33
C GLY A 318 21.22 10.33 -0.98
N LEU A 319 21.84 9.44 -0.20
CA LEU A 319 23.28 9.28 -0.32
C LEU A 319 23.50 8.49 -1.61
N ASP A 320 23.98 9.18 -2.64
CA ASP A 320 24.34 8.56 -3.92
C ASP A 320 25.30 7.41 -3.63
N ALA A 321 24.81 6.18 -3.79
CA ALA A 321 25.65 5.00 -3.80
C ALA A 321 26.74 5.24 -4.83
N GLN A 322 27.99 5.33 -4.37
CA GLN A 322 29.10 5.70 -5.25
C GLN A 322 29.60 4.50 -6.05
N GLY A 323 29.26 3.29 -5.62
CA GLY A 323 29.80 2.06 -6.17
C GLY A 323 31.26 1.88 -5.80
N ASP A 324 31.71 0.63 -5.87
CA ASP A 324 33.12 0.30 -5.77
C ASP A 324 33.81 0.53 -7.12
N GLN A 325 35.02 1.08 -7.09
CA GLN A 325 35.86 1.26 -8.28
C GLN A 325 36.95 0.19 -8.40
N ASP A 326 37.04 -0.75 -7.44
CA ASP A 326 37.95 -1.90 -7.46
C ASP A 326 37.48 -3.00 -8.45
N PHE A 327 37.20 -2.62 -9.69
CA PHE A 327 37.06 -3.55 -10.80
C PHE A 327 38.10 -3.22 -11.90
N PRO A 328 38.56 -4.22 -12.68
CA PRO A 328 39.61 -4.01 -13.68
C PRO A 328 39.24 -2.90 -14.68
N GLN A 329 40.18 -2.01 -14.98
CA GLN A 329 40.04 -0.98 -16.01
C GLN A 329 41.11 -1.20 -17.08
N LEU A 330 40.76 -1.00 -18.34
CA LEU A 330 41.71 -1.15 -19.45
C LEU A 330 42.03 0.23 -20.04
N THR A 331 43.30 0.63 -19.90
CA THR A 331 43.75 1.93 -20.44
C THR A 331 44.37 1.79 -21.82
N GLN A 332 44.35 2.88 -22.60
CA GLN A 332 45.07 2.94 -23.88
C GLN A 332 46.57 2.71 -23.70
N GLU A 333 47.15 3.12 -22.57
CA GLU A 333 48.57 2.93 -22.27
C GLU A 333 48.92 1.45 -22.10
N GLU A 334 48.08 0.69 -21.40
CA GLU A 334 48.23 -0.76 -21.26
C GLU A 334 48.15 -1.47 -22.61
N LEU A 335 47.20 -1.08 -23.47
CA LEU A 335 47.12 -1.60 -24.84
C LEU A 335 48.34 -1.25 -25.68
N GLY A 336 48.87 -0.03 -25.53
CA GLY A 336 50.13 0.37 -26.15
C GLY A 336 51.32 -0.48 -25.67
N GLY A 337 51.33 -0.89 -24.40
CA GLY A 337 52.30 -1.82 -23.84
C GLY A 337 52.22 -3.21 -24.46
N VAL A 338 51.01 -3.76 -24.59
CA VAL A 338 50.77 -5.06 -25.25
C VAL A 338 51.20 -5.01 -26.72
N ALA A 339 50.81 -3.97 -27.44
CA ALA A 339 51.18 -3.79 -28.84
C ALA A 339 52.70 -3.74 -29.04
N ARG A 340 53.42 -2.99 -28.20
CA ARG A 340 54.90 -2.94 -28.24
C ARG A 340 55.54 -4.29 -27.93
N ALA A 341 55.05 -4.99 -26.90
CA ALA A 341 55.60 -6.28 -26.52
C ALA A 341 55.36 -7.36 -27.59
N GLU A 342 54.23 -7.31 -28.30
CA GLU A 342 53.96 -8.20 -29.42
C GLU A 342 54.80 -7.85 -30.65
N ALA A 343 54.97 -6.56 -30.94
CA ALA A 343 55.83 -6.09 -32.03
C ALA A 343 57.28 -6.54 -31.81
N GLU A 344 57.82 -6.36 -30.60
CA GLU A 344 59.16 -6.85 -30.23
C GLU A 344 59.28 -8.36 -30.42
N ARG A 345 58.30 -9.14 -29.93
CA ARG A 345 58.30 -10.61 -30.07
C ARG A 345 58.25 -11.04 -31.53
N SER A 346 57.44 -10.39 -32.35
CA SER A 346 57.30 -10.70 -33.78
C SER A 346 58.57 -10.35 -34.55
N TRP A 347 59.15 -9.16 -34.34
CA TRP A 347 60.43 -8.77 -34.95
C TRP A 347 61.60 -9.64 -34.49
N GLU A 348 61.61 -10.05 -33.23
CA GLU A 348 62.60 -10.98 -32.67
C GLU A 348 62.58 -12.34 -33.37
N PHE A 349 61.37 -12.87 -33.57
CA PHE A 349 61.16 -14.13 -34.28
C PHE A 349 61.69 -14.04 -35.72
N TRP A 350 61.36 -12.96 -36.42
CA TRP A 350 61.81 -12.72 -37.80
C TRP A 350 63.32 -12.59 -37.93
N ARG A 351 63.96 -11.83 -37.04
CA ARG A 351 65.43 -11.76 -37.02
C ARG A 351 66.04 -13.16 -36.95
N LYS A 352 65.60 -13.98 -36.00
CA LYS A 352 66.15 -15.34 -35.80
C LYS A 352 65.91 -16.23 -37.02
N LEU A 353 64.77 -16.06 -37.69
CA LEU A 353 64.45 -16.79 -38.90
C LEU A 353 65.42 -16.42 -40.05
N VAL A 354 65.62 -15.11 -40.28
CA VAL A 354 66.52 -14.58 -41.31
C VAL A 354 67.98 -14.96 -41.03
N GLU A 355 68.44 -14.83 -39.79
CA GLU A 355 69.80 -15.23 -39.39
C GLU A 355 70.07 -16.73 -39.62
N LYS A 356 69.04 -17.56 -39.45
CA LYS A 356 69.16 -19.01 -39.55
C LYS A 356 69.06 -19.53 -40.99
N HIS A 357 68.19 -18.95 -41.80
CA HIS A 357 67.86 -19.47 -43.13
C HIS A 357 68.42 -18.63 -44.28
N GLY A 358 68.87 -17.41 -44.00
CA GLY A 358 69.26 -16.47 -45.06
C GLY A 358 68.05 -16.00 -45.86
N TRP A 359 68.30 -15.35 -46.99
CA TRP A 359 67.27 -14.96 -47.95
C TRP A 359 67.40 -15.84 -49.19
N ASP A 360 66.30 -16.46 -49.62
CA ASP A 360 66.30 -17.43 -50.71
C ASP A 360 66.56 -16.77 -52.09
N ASP A 361 66.13 -15.52 -52.30
CA ASP A 361 66.44 -14.72 -53.50
C ASP A 361 66.82 -13.27 -53.13
N GLU A 362 67.57 -12.57 -53.99
CA GLU A 362 67.94 -11.15 -53.81
C GLU A 362 66.83 -10.20 -54.27
N ASP A 363 66.07 -10.59 -55.28
CA ASP A 363 65.01 -9.77 -55.88
C ASP A 363 63.68 -9.84 -55.09
N ASP A 364 63.41 -10.96 -54.40
CA ASP A 364 62.17 -11.16 -53.61
C ASP A 364 62.22 -10.55 -52.20
N ARG A 365 63.38 -10.03 -51.76
CA ARG A 365 63.58 -9.56 -50.37
C ARG A 365 62.70 -8.37 -50.00
N PHE A 366 62.39 -7.51 -50.96
CA PHE A 366 61.56 -6.33 -50.70
C PHE A 366 60.09 -6.67 -50.56
N GLU A 367 59.59 -7.58 -51.40
CA GLU A 367 58.22 -8.10 -51.28
C GLU A 367 58.06 -8.92 -50.01
N GLU A 368 59.08 -9.69 -49.61
CA GLU A 368 59.11 -10.37 -48.32
C GLU A 368 59.09 -9.38 -47.15
N LEU A 369 59.89 -8.31 -47.19
CA LEU A 369 59.93 -7.30 -46.13
C LEU A 369 58.56 -6.61 -45.93
N ASP A 370 57.92 -6.20 -47.02
CA ASP A 370 56.59 -5.58 -46.97
C ASP A 370 55.55 -6.59 -46.43
N ARG A 371 55.62 -7.87 -46.86
CA ARG A 371 54.77 -8.94 -46.33
C ARG A 371 54.99 -9.18 -44.84
N GLN A 372 56.23 -9.05 -44.36
CA GLN A 372 56.56 -9.23 -42.96
C GLN A 372 56.16 -8.07 -42.07
N MET A 373 56.25 -6.85 -42.58
CA MET A 373 55.67 -5.69 -41.91
C MET A 373 54.15 -5.86 -41.75
N ASP A 374 53.47 -6.34 -42.80
CA ASP A 374 52.04 -6.65 -42.72
C ASP A 374 51.72 -7.79 -41.73
N GLU A 375 52.56 -8.82 -41.67
CA GLU A 375 52.39 -9.93 -40.72
C GLU A 375 52.59 -9.47 -39.27
N VAL A 376 53.61 -8.65 -38.98
CA VAL A 376 53.82 -8.05 -37.66
C VAL A 376 52.63 -7.17 -37.27
N ASN A 377 52.15 -6.31 -38.18
CA ASN A 377 50.99 -5.46 -37.92
C ASN A 377 49.73 -6.29 -37.64
N ARG A 378 49.51 -7.37 -38.39
CA ARG A 378 48.40 -8.31 -38.14
C ARG A 378 48.50 -8.97 -36.77
N ASN A 379 49.70 -9.43 -36.37
CA ASN A 379 49.91 -10.05 -35.06
C ASN A 379 49.70 -9.06 -33.90
N VAL A 380 50.20 -7.83 -34.05
CA VAL A 380 49.99 -6.75 -33.08
C VAL A 380 48.50 -6.41 -32.95
N GLY A 381 47.80 -6.27 -34.08
CA GLY A 381 46.35 -6.07 -34.11
C GLY A 381 45.61 -7.19 -33.39
N ALA A 382 45.87 -8.45 -33.78
CA ALA A 382 45.23 -9.63 -33.18
C ALA A 382 45.45 -9.73 -31.66
N SER A 383 46.70 -9.54 -31.20
CA SER A 383 47.05 -9.59 -29.77
C SER A 383 46.38 -8.45 -28.97
N THR A 384 46.27 -7.26 -29.57
CA THR A 384 45.56 -6.12 -28.97
C THR A 384 44.06 -6.39 -28.88
N CYS A 385 43.45 -6.92 -29.95
CA CYS A 385 42.04 -7.31 -29.97
C CYS A 385 41.74 -8.42 -28.96
N GLU A 386 42.59 -9.42 -28.87
CA GLU A 386 42.48 -10.51 -27.89
C GLU A 386 42.52 -9.95 -26.46
N ARG A 387 43.45 -9.01 -26.18
CA ARG A 387 43.52 -8.38 -24.86
C ARG A 387 42.25 -7.63 -24.49
N VAL A 388 41.69 -6.83 -25.40
CA VAL A 388 40.45 -6.09 -25.13
C VAL A 388 39.26 -7.06 -25.03
N GLY A 389 39.17 -8.07 -25.90
CA GLY A 389 38.13 -9.09 -25.83
C GLY A 389 38.15 -9.87 -24.51
N ASN A 390 39.35 -10.23 -24.04
CA ASN A 390 39.53 -10.87 -22.73
C ASN A 390 39.08 -9.95 -21.57
N HIS A 391 39.30 -8.64 -21.69
CA HIS A 391 38.82 -7.66 -20.71
C HIS A 391 37.29 -7.57 -20.71
N LEU A 392 36.66 -7.45 -21.87
CA LEU A 392 35.20 -7.45 -22.01
C LEU A 392 34.57 -8.70 -21.39
N ARG A 393 35.16 -9.88 -21.65
CA ARG A 393 34.74 -11.15 -21.03
C ARG A 393 34.87 -11.12 -19.51
N ALA A 394 35.96 -10.56 -18.98
CA ALA A 394 36.15 -10.45 -17.53
C ALA A 394 35.11 -9.51 -16.88
N LEU A 395 34.80 -8.38 -17.51
CA LEU A 395 33.76 -7.46 -17.02
C LEU A 395 32.38 -8.14 -17.00
N GLN A 396 32.01 -8.81 -18.08
CA GLN A 396 30.75 -9.55 -18.18
C GLN A 396 30.68 -10.65 -17.11
N GLN A 397 31.74 -11.44 -16.92
CA GLN A 397 31.80 -12.47 -15.89
C GLN A 397 31.65 -11.89 -14.49
N HIS A 398 32.35 -10.79 -14.19
CA HIS A 398 32.25 -10.14 -12.88
C HIS A 398 30.83 -9.60 -12.62
N LEU A 399 30.18 -9.01 -13.64
CA LEU A 399 28.78 -8.58 -13.53
C LEU A 399 27.84 -9.74 -13.22
N VAL A 400 27.92 -10.81 -14.01
CA VAL A 400 26.98 -11.95 -13.97
C VAL A 400 27.19 -12.84 -12.76
N TRP A 401 28.44 -13.13 -12.40
CA TRP A 401 28.76 -14.13 -11.36
C TRP A 401 29.03 -13.53 -9.99
N GLU A 402 29.36 -12.24 -9.91
CA GLU A 402 29.72 -11.60 -8.64
C GLU A 402 28.74 -10.49 -8.27
N LEU A 403 28.63 -9.43 -9.08
CA LEU A 403 27.87 -8.23 -8.71
C LEU A 403 26.36 -8.47 -8.66
N TRP A 404 25.78 -9.10 -9.68
CA TRP A 404 24.34 -9.32 -9.71
C TRP A 404 23.85 -10.27 -8.61
N PRO A 405 24.49 -11.44 -8.38
CA PRO A 405 24.13 -12.30 -7.27
C PRO A 405 24.33 -11.62 -5.92
N ALA A 406 25.37 -10.80 -5.75
CA ALA A 406 25.60 -10.04 -4.52
C ALA A 406 24.50 -8.99 -4.27
N LEU A 407 24.06 -8.28 -5.31
CA LEU A 407 22.93 -7.35 -5.27
C LEU A 407 21.65 -8.06 -4.81
N VAL A 408 21.29 -9.18 -5.46
CA VAL A 408 20.10 -9.95 -5.13
C VAL A 408 20.15 -10.46 -3.69
N ASN A 409 21.28 -11.05 -3.28
CA ASN A 409 21.48 -11.56 -1.93
C ASN A 409 21.41 -10.45 -0.87
N ALA A 410 21.93 -9.26 -1.15
CA ALA A 410 21.81 -8.09 -0.27
C ALA A 410 20.34 -7.67 -0.14
N ALA A 411 19.58 -7.62 -1.24
CA ALA A 411 18.16 -7.30 -1.23
C ALA A 411 17.33 -8.34 -0.44
N GLU A 412 17.63 -9.63 -0.59
CA GLU A 412 17.00 -10.72 0.17
C GLU A 412 17.29 -10.63 1.68
N LYS A 413 18.53 -10.28 2.03
CA LYS A 413 18.96 -10.03 3.41
C LYS A 413 18.47 -8.70 3.98
N ARG A 414 17.77 -7.89 3.17
CA ARG A 414 17.23 -6.56 3.51
C ARG A 414 18.32 -5.52 3.80
N ASP A 415 19.51 -5.73 3.24
CA ASP A 415 20.58 -4.74 3.23
C ASP A 415 20.47 -3.89 1.95
N TYR A 416 19.52 -2.97 1.97
CA TYR A 416 19.22 -2.11 0.81
C TYR A 416 20.29 -1.04 0.56
N ALA A 417 21.18 -0.78 1.51
CA ALA A 417 22.34 0.06 1.29
C ALA A 417 23.35 -0.70 0.42
N ALA A 418 23.75 -1.92 0.85
CA ALA A 418 24.66 -2.75 0.08
C ALA A 418 24.10 -3.10 -1.31
N ALA A 419 22.79 -3.38 -1.43
CA ALA A 419 22.17 -3.66 -2.73
C ALA A 419 22.28 -2.46 -3.71
N ARG A 420 22.13 -1.23 -3.20
CA ARG A 420 22.31 -0.01 -4.01
C ARG A 420 23.77 0.22 -4.38
N ASP A 421 24.71 -0.08 -3.48
CA ASP A 421 26.13 0.00 -3.77
C ASP A 421 26.54 -0.99 -4.87
N PHE A 422 26.08 -2.24 -4.81
CA PHE A 422 26.31 -3.21 -5.89
C PHE A 422 25.70 -2.77 -7.23
N LEU A 423 24.51 -2.17 -7.22
CA LEU A 423 23.91 -1.60 -8.43
C LEU A 423 24.75 -0.44 -8.99
N ALA A 424 25.28 0.43 -8.13
CA ALA A 424 26.16 1.51 -8.53
C ALA A 424 27.47 0.98 -9.13
N THR A 425 28.11 -0.02 -8.51
CA THR A 425 29.28 -0.71 -9.06
C THR A 425 28.99 -1.31 -10.43
N ALA A 426 27.85 -1.99 -10.59
CA ALA A 426 27.45 -2.56 -11.87
C ALA A 426 27.31 -1.47 -12.95
N ARG A 427 26.77 -0.29 -12.62
CA ARG A 427 26.66 0.84 -13.56
C ARG A 427 28.03 1.40 -13.97
N LEU A 428 28.98 1.45 -13.03
CA LEU A 428 30.35 1.83 -13.34
C LEU A 428 31.02 0.80 -14.28
N LEU A 429 30.81 -0.49 -14.04
CA LEU A 429 31.28 -1.56 -14.91
C LEU A 429 30.67 -1.46 -16.31
N ALA A 430 29.38 -1.17 -16.44
CA ALA A 430 28.74 -0.97 -17.74
C ALA A 430 29.36 0.21 -18.52
N ASN A 431 29.71 1.30 -17.84
CA ASN A 431 30.44 2.41 -18.47
C ASN A 431 31.85 2.00 -18.92
N GLU A 432 32.54 1.16 -18.15
CA GLU A 432 33.84 0.61 -18.55
C GLU A 432 33.71 -0.34 -19.75
N ALA A 433 32.65 -1.14 -19.80
CA ALA A 433 32.38 -2.05 -20.91
C ALA A 433 32.17 -1.28 -22.22
N GLU A 434 31.46 -0.15 -22.21
CA GLU A 434 31.36 0.76 -23.37
C GLU A 434 32.72 1.34 -23.79
N ARG A 435 33.55 1.75 -22.82
CA ARG A 435 34.90 2.25 -23.13
C ARG A 435 35.75 1.16 -23.77
N ALA A 436 35.69 -0.06 -23.25
CA ALA A 436 36.40 -1.22 -23.77
C ALA A 436 35.87 -1.64 -25.15
N GLU A 437 34.57 -1.58 -25.42
CA GLU A 437 33.97 -1.79 -26.74
C GLU A 437 34.53 -0.80 -27.77
N ALA A 438 34.62 0.49 -27.42
CA ALA A 438 35.24 1.48 -28.29
C ALA A 438 36.74 1.22 -28.55
N LEU A 439 37.46 0.66 -27.58
CA LEU A 439 38.86 0.24 -27.75
C LEU A 439 38.98 -0.98 -28.64
N TRP A 440 38.10 -1.97 -28.46
CA TRP A 440 38.04 -3.17 -29.29
C TRP A 440 37.74 -2.80 -30.75
N LYS A 441 36.77 -1.91 -30.97
CA LYS A 441 36.43 -1.33 -32.27
C LYS A 441 37.61 -0.70 -32.99
N LYS A 442 38.40 0.08 -32.26
CA LYS A 442 39.61 0.68 -32.82
C LYS A 442 40.67 -0.38 -33.14
N ALA A 443 40.85 -1.38 -32.27
CA ALA A 443 41.88 -2.39 -32.43
C ALA A 443 41.67 -3.28 -33.66
N THR A 444 40.42 -3.61 -34.02
CA THR A 444 40.16 -4.48 -35.19
C THR A 444 39.77 -3.70 -36.47
N VAL A 445 39.49 -2.39 -36.40
CA VAL A 445 39.33 -1.52 -37.60
C VAL A 445 40.64 -0.89 -38.05
N ALA A 446 41.49 -0.49 -37.09
CA ALA A 446 42.83 -0.05 -37.43
C ALA A 446 43.70 -1.30 -37.60
N ASP A 447 44.25 -1.53 -38.80
CA ASP A 447 45.52 -2.24 -38.87
C ASP A 447 46.47 -1.44 -38.00
N TYR A 448 46.78 -1.97 -36.81
CA TYR A 448 47.63 -1.31 -35.86
C TYR A 448 49.00 -1.17 -36.53
N SER A 449 49.25 -0.03 -37.15
CA SER A 449 50.46 0.18 -37.94
C SER A 449 51.58 0.52 -36.97
N PHE A 450 52.36 -0.51 -36.68
CA PHE A 450 53.47 -0.38 -35.77
C PHE A 450 54.69 0.08 -36.57
N ASP A 451 55.08 1.35 -36.40
CA ASP A 451 56.31 1.87 -37.01
C ASP A 451 57.54 1.30 -36.28
N PRO A 452 58.36 0.45 -36.92
CA PRO A 452 59.55 -0.14 -36.31
C PRO A 452 60.54 0.91 -35.80
N LEU A 453 60.52 2.12 -36.39
CA LEU A 453 61.38 3.25 -36.00
C LEU A 453 61.06 3.80 -34.60
N THR A 454 59.92 3.41 -34.02
CA THR A 454 59.52 3.84 -32.67
C THR A 454 60.17 3.01 -31.55
N MET A 455 60.89 1.95 -31.88
CA MET A 455 61.61 1.09 -30.92
C MET A 455 63.13 1.23 -31.07
N SER A 456 63.92 0.88 -30.06
CA SER A 456 65.37 1.00 -30.15
C SER A 456 65.98 -0.07 -31.05
N TRP A 457 65.72 -1.35 -30.76
CA TRP A 457 66.36 -2.46 -31.47
C TRP A 457 65.67 -2.89 -32.79
N PRO A 458 64.32 -3.03 -32.86
CA PRO A 458 63.62 -3.26 -34.13
C PRO A 458 63.88 -2.17 -35.18
N ARG A 459 64.10 -0.92 -34.74
CA ARG A 459 64.55 0.18 -35.60
C ARG A 459 65.91 -0.09 -36.22
N ASP A 460 66.89 -0.54 -35.44
CA ASP A 460 68.24 -0.78 -35.95
C ASP A 460 68.24 -1.93 -36.97
N PHE A 461 67.47 -2.98 -36.71
CA PHE A 461 67.24 -4.08 -37.66
C PHE A 461 66.52 -3.59 -38.92
N TRP A 462 65.43 -2.81 -38.77
CA TRP A 462 64.69 -2.21 -39.87
C TRP A 462 65.55 -1.25 -40.71
N LEU A 463 66.37 -0.42 -40.07
CA LEU A 463 67.29 0.51 -40.75
C LEU A 463 68.41 -0.24 -41.50
N VAL A 464 68.84 -1.41 -41.02
CA VAL A 464 69.75 -2.27 -41.78
C VAL A 464 69.06 -2.79 -43.04
N LEU A 465 67.79 -3.23 -42.92
CA LEU A 465 66.98 -3.72 -44.05
C LEU A 465 66.67 -2.59 -45.07
N GLU A 466 66.32 -1.40 -44.61
CA GLU A 466 66.08 -0.21 -45.46
C GLU A 466 67.35 0.30 -46.14
N LYS A 467 68.52 0.24 -45.48
CA LYS A 467 69.81 0.54 -46.13
C LYS A 467 70.13 -0.43 -47.25
N TRP A 468 69.71 -1.69 -47.12
CA TRP A 468 69.84 -2.70 -48.17
C TRP A 468 68.86 -2.41 -49.33
N ARG A 469 67.65 -1.92 -49.03
CA ARG A 469 66.66 -1.41 -50.01
C ARG A 469 67.16 -0.25 -50.86
N GLY A 470 68.01 0.61 -50.30
CA GLY A 470 68.65 1.71 -51.03
C GLY A 470 69.83 1.31 -51.95
N GLY A 471 70.16 0.02 -52.09
CA GLY A 471 71.21 -0.46 -53.01
C GLY A 471 72.65 -0.18 -52.58
N THR A 472 72.90 0.20 -51.33
CA THR A 472 74.27 0.43 -50.80
C THR A 472 74.77 -0.76 -49.99
N ALA A 473 74.87 -1.92 -50.64
CA ALA A 473 75.60 -3.04 -50.05
C ALA A 473 77.11 -2.74 -50.05
N THR A 474 77.69 -2.53 -48.87
CA THR A 474 79.09 -2.90 -48.68
C THR A 474 79.09 -4.28 -48.02
N PRO A 475 79.66 -5.32 -48.65
CA PRO A 475 79.62 -6.66 -48.11
C PRO A 475 80.68 -6.74 -47.01
N SER A 476 80.25 -6.76 -45.75
CA SER A 476 80.93 -7.43 -44.62
C SER A 476 80.52 -6.78 -43.30
N ALA A 477 79.41 -7.25 -42.76
CA ALA A 477 79.36 -7.60 -41.35
C ALA A 477 78.34 -8.72 -41.22
N ARG A 478 78.79 -9.90 -40.80
CA ARG A 478 77.87 -10.90 -40.25
C ARG A 478 77.18 -10.26 -39.04
N LEU A 479 75.86 -10.42 -38.97
CA LEU A 479 75.03 -10.10 -37.81
C LEU A 479 75.59 -10.78 -36.56
#